data_AF-G2GXT8-F1
#
_entry.id   AF-G2GXT8-F1
#
_cell.length_a   1.000
_cell.length_b   1.000
_cell.length_c   1.000
_cell.angle_alpha   90.00
_cell.angle_beta   90.00
_cell.angle_gamma   90.00
#
_symmetry.space_group_name_H-M   'P 1'
#
loop_
_entity.id
_entity.type
_entity.pdbx_description
1 polymer ?
#
loop_
_entity_poly.entity_id
_entity_poly.type
_entity_poly.pdbx_seq_one_letter_code
_entity_poly.pdbx_strand_id
1 'polypeptide(L)'
;MLVNAQVSEADVIHLTPGLKASFTILGDQSKYFHGVLKDILSMPEKINDAVFYLARFEVPNPDALLRLQMTAQISIELSNIKQAMVIPLAALRKNWLIISIKSLC
;
A
#
# COMPACT_ATOMS: atom_id res chain seq x y z
N MET A 1 -14.56 1.74 -12.52
CA MET A 1 -13.38 1.34 -13.33
C MET A 1 -12.45 0.51 -12.45
N LEU A 2 -11.68 -0.42 -13.00
CA LEU A 2 -10.67 -1.18 -12.25
C LEU A 2 -9.30 -0.51 -12.39
N VAL A 3 -8.64 -0.31 -11.26
CA VAL A 3 -7.26 0.18 -11.19
C VAL A 3 -6.40 -0.94 -10.63
N ASN A 4 -5.34 -1.30 -11.35
CA ASN A 4 -4.40 -2.33 -10.92
C ASN A 4 -3.22 -1.67 -10.20
N ALA A 5 -2.86 -2.22 -9.04
CA ALA A 5 -1.71 -1.80 -8.25
C ALA A 5 -0.75 -2.97 -8.10
N GLN A 6 0.54 -2.73 -8.29
CA GLN A 6 1.58 -3.70 -7.95
C GLN A 6 1.92 -3.54 -6.46
N VAL A 7 1.82 -4.64 -5.71
CA VAL A 7 2.07 -4.69 -4.27
C VAL A 7 3.19 -5.68 -4.00
N SER A 8 4.12 -5.32 -3.12
CA SER A 8 5.22 -6.20 -2.68
C SER A 8 4.68 -7.43 -1.94
N GLU A 9 5.35 -8.58 -2.08
CA GLU A 9 5.09 -9.79 -1.29
C GLU A 9 5.06 -9.53 0.24
N ALA A 10 5.90 -8.62 0.73
CA ALA A 10 5.94 -8.29 2.16
C ALA A 10 4.66 -7.59 2.65
N ASP A 11 3.99 -6.84 1.77
CA ASP A 11 2.85 -6.00 2.12
C ASP A 11 1.50 -6.69 1.82
N VAL A 12 1.46 -7.60 0.83
CA VAL A 12 0.23 -8.26 0.38
C VAL A 12 -0.47 -9.04 1.50
N ILE A 13 0.27 -9.53 2.49
CA ILE A 13 -0.23 -10.30 3.63
C ILE A 13 -1.21 -9.48 4.48
N HIS A 14 -1.05 -8.17 4.50
CA HIS A 14 -1.90 -7.25 5.28
C HIS A 14 -3.11 -6.74 4.50
N LEU A 15 -3.23 -7.09 3.21
CA LEU A 15 -4.30 -6.62 2.36
C LEU A 15 -5.50 -7.57 2.38
N THR A 16 -6.67 -7.02 2.70
CA THR A 16 -7.95 -7.74 2.66
C THR A 16 -8.94 -7.04 1.74
N PRO A 17 -9.73 -7.78 0.94
CA PRO A 17 -10.83 -7.18 0.18
C PRO A 17 -11.73 -6.30 1.07
N GLY A 18 -12.13 -5.13 0.56
CA GLY A 18 -12.89 -4.13 1.30
C GLY A 18 -12.08 -2.98 1.91
N LEU A 19 -10.74 -3.06 1.91
CA LEU A 19 -9.89 -1.94 2.34
C LEU A 19 -10.11 -0.71 1.47
N LYS A 20 -10.10 0.47 2.10
CA LYS A 20 -10.21 1.76 1.42
C LYS A 20 -8.85 2.20 0.92
N ALA A 21 -8.83 2.77 -0.28
CA ALA A 21 -7.64 3.37 -0.84
C ALA A 21 -7.96 4.73 -1.48
N SER A 22 -6.99 5.62 -1.42
CA SER A 22 -6.99 6.89 -2.12
C SER A 22 -5.96 6.87 -3.25
N PHE A 23 -6.30 7.51 -4.37
CA PHE A 23 -5.52 7.52 -5.59
C PHE A 23 -5.29 8.96 -6.03
N THR A 24 -4.08 9.26 -6.47
CA THR A 24 -3.73 10.53 -7.13
C THR A 24 -3.06 10.24 -8.47
N ILE A 25 -3.29 11.11 -9.45
CA ILE A 25 -2.66 11.01 -10.76
C ILE A 25 -1.37 11.82 -10.73
N LEU A 26 -0.27 11.31 -11.29
CA LEU A 26 1.01 12.03 -11.28
C LEU A 26 0.93 13.41 -11.97
N GLY A 27 0.05 13.56 -12.96
CA GLY A 27 -0.15 14.82 -13.67
C GLY A 27 -0.96 15.88 -12.89
N ASP A 28 -1.70 15.48 -11.85
CA ASP A 28 -2.51 16.38 -11.03
C ASP A 28 -2.75 15.78 -9.64
N GLN A 29 -1.95 16.24 -8.67
CA GLN A 29 -2.02 15.77 -7.29
C GLN A 29 -3.18 16.38 -6.48
N SER A 30 -3.91 17.35 -7.05
CA SER A 30 -5.05 17.96 -6.36
C SER A 30 -6.31 17.09 -6.41
N LYS A 31 -6.38 16.18 -7.38
CA LYS A 31 -7.51 15.28 -7.57
C LYS A 31 -7.26 13.95 -6.87
N TYR A 32 -8.11 13.69 -5.88
CA TYR A 32 -8.13 12.44 -5.15
C TYR A 32 -9.32 11.60 -5.59
N PHE A 33 -9.04 10.38 -6.01
CA PHE A 33 -10.07 9.36 -6.23
C PHE A 33 -10.09 8.42 -5.04
N HIS A 34 -11.29 7.92 -4.73
CA HIS A 34 -11.48 6.95 -3.66
C HIS A 34 -11.88 5.62 -4.29
N GLY A 35 -11.32 4.54 -3.78
CA GLY A 35 -11.63 3.20 -4.24
C GLY A 35 -11.59 2.20 -3.11
N VAL A 36 -12.07 1.01 -3.44
CA VAL A 36 -12.11 -0.13 -2.53
C VAL A 36 -11.35 -1.29 -3.16
N LEU A 37 -10.53 -1.97 -2.35
CA LEU A 37 -9.83 -3.17 -2.77
C LEU A 37 -10.86 -4.27 -3.08
N LYS A 38 -10.91 -4.71 -4.33
CA LYS A 38 -11.84 -5.75 -4.79
C LYS A 38 -11.26 -7.13 -4.52
N ASP A 39 -10.06 -7.37 -5.02
CA ASP A 39 -9.34 -8.63 -4.86
C ASP A 39 -7.86 -8.49 -5.24
N ILE A 40 -7.11 -9.56 -4.96
CA ILE A 40 -5.68 -9.67 -5.24
C ILE A 40 -5.52 -10.91 -6.12
N LEU A 41 -4.84 -10.74 -7.26
CA LEU A 41 -4.57 -11.85 -8.16
C LEU A 41 -3.52 -12.77 -7.55
N SER A 42 -3.78 -14.08 -7.57
CA SER A 42 -2.87 -15.08 -7.00
C SER A 42 -1.63 -15.35 -7.84
N MET A 43 -1.58 -14.82 -9.07
CA MET A 43 -0.43 -14.96 -9.97
C MET A 43 0.59 -13.85 -9.66
N PRO A 44 1.78 -14.19 -9.12
CA PRO A 44 2.81 -13.21 -8.86
C PRO A 44 3.61 -12.86 -10.14
N GLU A 45 4.19 -11.67 -10.14
CA GLU A 45 5.16 -11.21 -11.13
C GLU A 45 6.51 -10.98 -10.47
N LYS A 46 7.60 -11.45 -11.10
CA LYS A 46 8.96 -11.28 -10.59
C LYS A 46 9.68 -10.20 -11.41
N ILE A 47 10.08 -9.11 -10.77
CA ILE A 47 10.77 -7.98 -11.38
C ILE A 47 12.05 -7.71 -10.58
N ASN A 48 13.23 -7.83 -11.20
CA ASN A 48 14.53 -7.59 -10.56
C ASN A 48 14.71 -8.34 -9.22
N ASP A 49 14.39 -9.63 -9.22
CA ASP A 49 14.44 -10.49 -8.02
C ASP A 49 13.46 -10.15 -6.88
N ALA A 50 12.58 -9.17 -7.07
CA ALA A 50 11.47 -8.89 -6.18
C ALA A 50 10.15 -9.49 -6.72
N VAL A 51 9.33 -10.00 -5.81
CA VAL A 51 8.03 -10.63 -6.11
C VAL A 51 6.90 -9.63 -5.83
N PHE A 52 6.00 -9.47 -6.79
CA PHE A 52 4.86 -8.56 -6.71
C PHE A 52 3.54 -9.28 -7.00
N TYR A 53 2.48 -8.81 -6.36
CA TYR A 53 1.10 -9.24 -6.57
C TYR A 53 0.28 -8.07 -7.13
N LEU A 54 -0.67 -8.39 -8.01
CA LEU A 54 -1.59 -7.40 -8.57
C LEU A 54 -2.84 -7.28 -7.70
N ALA A 55 -3.02 -6.13 -7.06
CA ALA A 55 -4.24 -5.77 -6.34
C ALA A 55 -5.16 -4.95 -7.25
N ARG A 56 -6.44 -5.32 -7.34
CA ARG A 56 -7.44 -4.63 -8.17
C ARG A 56 -8.36 -3.79 -7.30
N PHE A 57 -8.48 -2.52 -7.63
CA PHE A 57 -9.31 -1.57 -6.91
C PHE A 57 -10.48 -1.12 -7.78
N GLU A 58 -11.66 -1.07 -7.18
CA GLU A 58 -12.84 -0.50 -7.82
C GLU A 58 -12.93 0.99 -7.49
N VAL A 59 -12.82 1.82 -8.53
CA VAL A 59 -12.80 3.29 -8.44
C VAL A 59 -13.94 3.86 -9.31
N PRO A 60 -14.83 4.71 -8.74
CA PRO A 60 -15.80 5.45 -9.54
C PRO A 60 -15.09 6.42 -10.50
N ASN A 61 -15.49 6.40 -11.78
CA ASN A 61 -14.92 7.28 -12.81
C ASN A 61 -16.03 7.94 -13.64
N PRO A 62 -16.91 8.77 -13.02
CA PRO A 62 -18.05 9.38 -13.72
C PRO A 62 -17.62 10.36 -14.82
N ASP A 63 -16.56 11.13 -14.59
CA ASP A 63 -16.07 12.16 -15.51
C ASP A 63 -15.09 11.62 -16.57
N ALA A 64 -14.87 10.30 -16.61
CA ALA A 64 -13.93 9.63 -17.52
C ALA A 64 -12.49 10.21 -17.52
N LEU A 65 -12.09 10.81 -16.40
CA LEU A 65 -10.77 11.43 -16.24
C LEU A 65 -9.65 10.39 -16.14
N LEU A 66 -9.93 9.26 -15.50
CA LEU A 66 -8.99 8.15 -15.43
C LEU A 66 -9.01 7.37 -16.75
N ARG A 67 -7.84 7.21 -17.37
CA ARG A 67 -7.65 6.47 -18.62
C ARG A 67 -6.80 5.22 -18.39
N LEU A 68 -6.89 4.27 -19.33
CA LEU A 68 -6.07 3.06 -19.33
C LEU A 68 -4.58 3.43 -19.39
N GLN A 69 -3.74 2.63 -18.73
CA GLN A 69 -2.29 2.78 -18.69
C GLN A 69 -1.77 4.10 -18.06
N MET A 70 -2.63 4.85 -17.36
CA MET A 70 -2.17 5.97 -16.55
C MET A 70 -1.44 5.49 -15.29
N THR A 71 -0.40 6.24 -14.89
CA THR A 71 0.30 6.03 -13.63
C THR A 71 -0.40 6.82 -12.52
N ALA A 72 -0.74 6.11 -11.45
CA ALA A 72 -1.33 6.70 -10.25
C ALA A 72 -0.52 6.31 -9.02
N GLN A 73 -0.45 7.22 -8.05
CA GLN A 73 0.03 6.90 -6.72
C GLN A 73 -1.15 6.46 -5.87
N ILE A 74 -0.94 5.39 -5.10
CA ILE A 74 -2.00 4.70 -4.35
C ILE A 74 -1.60 4.71 -2.88
N SER A 75 -2.52 5.12 -2.03
CA SER A 75 -2.37 5.08 -0.57
C SER A 75 -3.49 4.22 0.00
N ILE A 76 -3.12 3.10 0.61
CA ILE A 76 -4.05 2.12 1.16
C ILE A 76 -4.17 2.36 2.66
N GLU A 77 -5.40 2.45 3.16
CA GLU A 77 -5.68 2.59 4.58
C GLU A 77 -5.76 1.19 5.22
N LEU A 78 -4.66 0.73 5.83
CA LEU A 78 -4.58 -0.60 6.45
C LEU A 78 -5.37 -0.69 7.76
N SER A 79 -5.32 0.37 8.57
CA SER A 79 -6.01 0.42 9.86
C SER A 79 -6.30 1.87 10.25
N ASN A 80 -7.51 2.11 10.75
CA ASN A 80 -7.94 3.40 11.25
C ASN A 80 -8.38 3.24 12.71
N ILE A 81 -7.52 3.68 13.65
CA ILE A 81 -7.82 3.66 15.08
C ILE A 81 -7.93 5.10 15.57
N LYS A 82 -9.16 5.56 15.86
CA LYS A 82 -9.44 6.96 16.17
C LYS A 82 -8.96 7.42 17.56
N GLN A 83 -8.62 6.50 18.46
CA GLN A 83 -8.26 6.80 19.85
C GLN A 83 -7.09 5.93 20.34
N ALA A 84 -6.00 5.88 19.56
CA ALA A 84 -4.76 5.25 19.98
C ALA A 84 -3.79 6.27 20.58
N MET A 85 -3.07 5.88 21.65
CA MET A 85 -1.96 6.69 22.16
C MET A 85 -0.77 6.55 21.21
N VAL A 86 -0.40 7.65 20.56
CA VAL A 86 0.71 7.68 19.59
C VAL A 86 1.93 8.30 20.26
N ILE A 87 3.04 7.55 20.30
CA ILE A 87 4.33 8.06 20.77
C ILE A 87 5.14 8.48 19.54
N PRO A 88 5.52 9.76 19.38
CA PRO A 88 6.36 10.20 18.27
C PRO A 88 7.72 9.50 18.29
N LEU A 89 8.23 9.11 17.12
CA LEU A 89 9.54 8.46 16.99
C LEU A 89 10.68 9.28 17.61
N ALA A 90 10.58 10.62 17.60
CA ALA A 90 11.55 11.51 18.23
C ALA A 90 11.63 11.35 19.77
N ALA A 91 10.55 10.91 20.41
CA ALA A 91 10.53 10.64 21.85
C ALA A 91 11.11 9.24 22.19
N LEU A 92 11.26 8.36 21.19
CA LEU A 92 11.78 7.01 21.38
C LEU A 92 13.32 7.05 21.49
N ARG A 93 13.83 7.16 22.72
CA ARG A 93 15.27 7.12 22.99
C ARG A 93 15.75 5.66 23.05
N LYS A 94 16.56 5.24 22.08
CA LYS A 94 17.12 3.88 22.01
C LYS A 94 18.33 3.75 22.95
N ASN A 95 18.10 3.34 24.20
CA ASN A 95 19.17 3.07 25.17
C ASN A 95 19.33 1.54 25.36
N TRP A 96 20.00 0.88 24.42
CA TRP A 96 20.31 -0.56 24.51
C TRP A 96 21.82 -0.77 24.61
N LEU A 97 22.27 -1.43 25.67
CA LEU A 97 23.59 -2.04 25.75
C LEU A 97 23.59 -3.25 24.81
N ILE A 98 24.38 -3.20 23.74
CA ILE A 98 24.53 -4.32 22.80
C ILE A 98 25.49 -5.32 23.43
N ILE A 99 24.95 -6.41 23.99
CA ILE A 99 25.74 -7.61 24.28
C ILE A 99 25.67 -8.48 23.03
N SER A 100 26.64 -8.34 22.13
CA SER A 100 26.76 -9.21 20.95
C SER A 100 27.22 -10.60 21.40
N ILE A 101 26.30 -11.55 21.47
CA ILE A 101 26.64 -12.97 21.51
C ILE A 101 26.61 -13.47 20.06
N LYS A 102 27.79 -13.59 19.46
CA LYS A 102 27.96 -14.34 18.20
C LYS A 102 27.75 -15.82 18.52
N SER A 103 26.58 -16.36 18.18
CA SER A 103 26.41 -17.81 18.04
C SER A 103 26.72 -18.16 16.59
N LEU A 104 27.81 -18.91 16.36
CA LEU A 104 28.03 -19.63 15.10
C LEU A 104 27.00 -20.76 15.04
N CYS A 105 26.29 -20.87 13.92
CA CYS A 105 25.74 -22.12 13.43
C CYS A 105 26.06 -22.21 11.95
#